data_AF-A0A0J8QSG1-F1
#
_entry.id   AF-A0A0J8QSG1-F1
#
_cell.length_a   1.000
_cell.length_b   1.000
_cell.length_c   1.000
_cell.angle_alpha   90.00
_cell.angle_beta   90.00
_cell.angle_gamma   90.00
#
_symmetry.space_group_name_H-M   'P 1'
#
loop_
_entity.id
_entity.type
_entity.pdbx_description
1 polymer ?
#
loop_
_entity_poly.entity_id
_entity_poly.type
_entity_poly.pdbx_seq_one_letter_code
_entity_poly.pdbx_strand_id
1 'polypeptide(L)'
;MAQPHPLDQLRAEEIVQARDVIIQAWPGSLLQFRSIFLEEPTKSLLIPFLKAEHNGTLNDDTPRPPRLARVQYDVVKENKFCGYTESVVDVNSKHEVSRQDFDTSCQPYLTM
;
A
#
# COMPACT_ATOMS: atom_id res chain seq x y z
N MET A 1 -21.42 -3.19 -2.38
CA MET A 1 -20.80 -1.96 -2.94
C MET A 1 -20.00 -2.37 -4.17
N ALA A 2 -19.92 -1.54 -5.20
CA ALA A 2 -19.06 -1.85 -6.35
C ALA A 2 -17.58 -1.93 -5.93
N GLN A 3 -16.84 -2.88 -6.51
CA GLN A 3 -15.39 -2.93 -6.37
C GLN A 3 -14.80 -1.66 -7.00
N PRO A 4 -13.86 -0.98 -6.32
CA PRO A 4 -13.23 0.23 -6.85
C PRO A 4 -12.52 -0.06 -8.19
N HIS A 5 -12.41 0.97 -9.02
CA HIS A 5 -11.56 0.92 -10.21
C HIS A 5 -10.09 0.73 -9.76
N PRO A 6 -9.24 -0.01 -10.51
CA PRO A 6 -7.85 -0.25 -10.10
C PRO A 6 -6.98 0.99 -9.85
N LEU A 7 -7.35 2.14 -10.44
CA LEU A 7 -6.70 3.44 -10.22
C LEU A 7 -7.45 4.37 -9.24
N ASP A 8 -8.57 3.93 -8.65
CA ASP A 8 -9.23 4.70 -7.58
C ASP A 8 -8.35 4.72 -6.34
N GLN A 9 -8.15 5.93 -5.77
CA GLN A 9 -7.46 6.12 -4.49
C GLN A 9 -8.00 5.18 -3.40
N LEU A 10 -7.16 4.90 -2.40
CA LEU A 10 -7.55 4.06 -1.26
C LEU A 10 -8.70 4.71 -0.48
N ARG A 11 -9.67 3.88 -0.11
CA ARG A 11 -10.74 4.27 0.82
C ARG A 11 -10.19 4.32 2.25
N ALA A 12 -10.89 5.01 3.15
CA ALA A 12 -10.45 5.15 4.54
C ALA A 12 -10.25 3.80 5.24
N GLU A 13 -11.11 2.82 4.95
CA GLU A 13 -11.04 1.47 5.51
C GLU A 13 -9.81 0.71 4.99
N GLU A 14 -9.41 0.95 3.72
CA GLU A 14 -8.26 0.33 3.08
C GLU A 14 -6.95 0.89 3.65
N ILE A 15 -6.91 2.20 3.93
CA ILE A 15 -5.80 2.88 4.62
C ILE A 15 -5.62 2.33 6.04
N VAL A 16 -6.72 2.19 6.80
CA VAL A 16 -6.69 1.61 8.15
C VAL A 16 -6.22 0.16 8.13
N GLN A 17 -6.70 -0.65 7.18
CA GLN A 17 -6.25 -2.04 7.04
C GLN A 17 -4.76 -2.14 6.72
N ALA A 18 -4.24 -1.33 5.80
CA ALA A 18 -2.82 -1.32 5.46
C ALA A 18 -1.95 -0.91 6.66
N ARG A 19 -2.37 0.11 7.43
CA ARG A 19 -1.73 0.52 8.69
C ARG A 19 -1.68 -0.64 9.68
N ASP A 20 -2.80 -1.32 9.89
CA ASP A 20 -2.94 -2.36 10.92
C ASP A 20 -2.09 -3.61 10.60
N VAL A 21 -1.93 -3.95 9.31
CA VAL A 21 -0.98 -4.98 8.85
C VAL A 21 0.46 -4.61 9.24
N ILE A 22 0.88 -3.37 9.00
CA ILE A 22 2.24 -2.91 9.37
C ILE A 22 2.44 -2.87 10.89
N ILE A 23 1.43 -2.46 11.68
CA ILE A 23 1.50 -2.52 13.16
C ILE A 23 1.73 -3.96 13.63
N GLN A 24 1.02 -4.94 13.05
CA GLN A 24 1.19 -6.36 13.39
C GLN A 24 2.57 -6.90 12.99
N ALA A 25 3.15 -6.38 11.90
CA ALA A 25 4.46 -6.78 11.40
C ALA A 25 5.66 -6.18 12.17
N TRP A 26 5.42 -5.30 13.15
CA TRP A 26 6.45 -4.67 14.01
C TRP A 26 6.09 -4.71 15.51
N PRO A 27 5.94 -5.91 16.11
CA PRO A 27 5.60 -6.04 17.53
C PRO A 27 6.60 -5.31 18.43
N GLY A 28 6.08 -4.52 19.38
CA GLY A 28 6.89 -3.78 20.37
C GLY A 28 7.69 -2.59 19.83
N SER A 29 7.52 -2.21 18.56
CA SER A 29 8.14 -1.00 17.99
C SER A 29 7.14 0.17 17.99
N LEU A 30 7.63 1.40 18.17
CA LEU A 30 6.83 2.59 17.90
C LEU A 30 6.97 2.92 16.42
N LEU A 31 5.84 3.10 15.73
CA LEU A 31 5.80 3.44 14.31
C LEU A 31 5.24 4.85 14.10
N GLN A 32 5.94 5.68 13.35
CA GLN A 32 5.44 6.99 12.91
C GLN A 32 5.08 6.89 11.42
N PHE A 33 3.80 6.71 11.13
CA PHE A 33 3.30 6.69 9.75
C PHE A 33 3.38 8.07 9.13
N ARG A 34 3.98 8.16 7.94
CA ARG A 34 4.05 9.38 7.12
C ARG A 34 2.95 9.40 6.07
N SER A 35 2.75 8.29 5.35
CA SER A 35 1.69 8.23 4.33
C SER A 35 1.30 6.80 3.96
N ILE A 36 0.08 6.67 3.46
CA ILE A 36 -0.53 5.43 2.98
C ILE A 36 -1.34 5.76 1.72
N PHE A 37 -0.95 5.21 0.57
CA PHE A 37 -1.56 5.52 -0.73
C PHE A 37 -1.55 4.31 -1.68
N LEU A 38 -2.27 4.43 -2.80
CA LEU A 38 -2.44 3.36 -3.80
C LEU A 38 -1.12 3.05 -4.54
N GLU A 39 -0.95 1.80 -4.98
CA GLU A 39 0.15 1.25 -5.82
C GLU A 39 0.93 2.26 -6.70
N GLU A 40 0.65 2.47 -7.98
CA GLU A 40 -0.37 1.87 -8.88
C GLU A 40 -0.09 0.40 -9.28
N PRO A 41 -1.07 -0.36 -9.79
CA PRO A 41 -0.79 -1.63 -10.45
C PRO A 41 0.12 -1.45 -11.67
N THR A 42 1.04 -2.39 -11.89
CA THR A 42 1.96 -2.33 -13.04
C THR A 42 1.20 -2.32 -14.37
N LYS A 43 1.75 -1.58 -15.35
CA LYS A 43 1.15 -1.40 -16.68
C LYS A 43 0.77 -2.72 -17.38
N SER A 44 1.57 -3.78 -17.19
CA SER A 44 1.31 -5.12 -17.75
C SER A 44 0.06 -5.78 -17.15
N LEU A 45 -0.18 -5.62 -15.84
CA LEU A 45 -1.36 -6.13 -15.15
C LEU A 45 -2.61 -5.26 -15.37
N LEU A 46 -2.42 -3.96 -15.61
CA LEU A 46 -3.51 -3.01 -15.79
C LEU A 46 -4.08 -2.99 -17.23
N ILE A 47 -3.25 -3.18 -18.26
CA ILE A 47 -3.68 -3.15 -19.68
C ILE A 47 -4.86 -4.11 -19.99
N PRO A 48 -4.89 -5.38 -19.51
CA PRO A 48 -6.02 -6.28 -19.77
C PRO A 48 -7.35 -5.72 -19.25
N PHE A 49 -7.34 -5.17 -18.04
CA PHE A 49 -8.51 -4.53 -17.44
C PHE A 49 -8.97 -3.31 -18.25
N LEU A 50 -8.06 -2.38 -18.59
CA LEU A 50 -8.40 -1.18 -19.36
C LEU A 50 -8.91 -1.50 -20.78
N LYS A 51 -8.43 -2.58 -21.40
CA LYS A 51 -8.98 -3.06 -22.69
C LYS A 51 -10.41 -3.58 -22.53
N ALA A 52 -10.68 -4.35 -21.47
CA ALA A 52 -12.03 -4.85 -21.20
C ALA A 52 -13.00 -3.71 -20.86
N GLU A 53 -12.53 -2.69 -20.13
CA GLU A 53 -13.27 -1.46 -19.85
C GLU A 53 -13.58 -0.66 -21.11
N HIS A 54 -12.56 -0.36 -21.93
CA HIS A 54 -12.73 0.39 -23.17
C HIS A 54 -13.70 -0.30 -24.15
N ASN A 55 -13.69 -1.63 -24.20
CA ASN A 55 -14.59 -2.42 -25.05
C ASN A 55 -16.00 -2.59 -24.47
N GLY A 56 -16.28 -2.10 -23.25
CA GLY A 56 -17.56 -2.32 -22.57
C GLY A 56 -17.81 -3.78 -22.15
N THR A 57 -16.75 -4.60 -22.03
CA THR A 57 -16.82 -6.04 -21.74
C THR A 57 -16.48 -6.39 -20.28
N LEU A 58 -16.46 -5.41 -19.37
CA LEU A 58 -16.28 -5.68 -17.94
C LEU A 58 -17.46 -6.49 -17.40
N ASN A 59 -17.11 -7.55 -16.69
CA ASN A 59 -18.01 -8.39 -15.89
C ASN A 59 -17.34 -8.76 -14.56
N ASP A 60 -18.07 -9.42 -13.67
CA ASP A 60 -17.54 -9.80 -12.35
C ASP A 60 -16.39 -10.82 -12.42
N ASP A 61 -16.31 -11.59 -13.50
CA ASP A 61 -15.23 -12.55 -13.78
C ASP A 61 -13.97 -11.89 -14.40
N THR A 62 -14.01 -10.59 -14.73
CA THR A 62 -12.88 -9.93 -15.39
C THR A 62 -11.71 -9.82 -14.41
N PRO A 63 -10.52 -10.35 -14.75
CA PRO A 63 -9.37 -10.31 -13.85
C PRO A 63 -8.95 -8.87 -13.57
N ARG A 64 -9.00 -8.50 -12.28
CA ARG A 64 -8.51 -7.21 -11.77
C ARG A 64 -7.09 -7.36 -11.22
N PRO A 65 -6.21 -6.36 -11.38
CA PRO A 65 -4.91 -6.37 -10.73
C PRO A 65 -5.05 -6.31 -9.20
N PRO A 66 -4.04 -6.76 -8.44
CA PRO A 66 -4.07 -6.70 -6.97
C PRO A 66 -4.20 -5.25 -6.48
N ARG A 67 -4.98 -5.04 -5.42
CA ARG A 67 -5.20 -3.72 -4.82
C ARG A 67 -4.19 -3.50 -3.70
N LEU A 68 -3.07 -2.90 -4.08
CA LEU A 68 -1.91 -2.68 -3.24
C LEU A 68 -1.92 -1.27 -2.64
N ALA A 69 -1.40 -1.15 -1.42
CA ALA A 69 -1.17 0.08 -0.69
C ALA A 69 0.32 0.23 -0.35
N ARG A 70 0.95 1.32 -0.78
CA ARG A 70 2.29 1.70 -0.29
C ARG A 70 2.15 2.44 1.04
N VAL A 71 2.89 1.99 2.03
CA VAL A 71 2.89 2.49 3.41
C VAL A 71 4.29 2.97 3.76
N GLN A 72 4.42 4.26 4.08
CA GLN A 72 5.68 4.94 4.37
C GLN A 72 5.70 5.34 5.84
N TYR A 73 6.72 4.93 6.58
CA TYR A 73 6.77 5.09 8.04
C TYR A 73 8.19 5.07 8.58
N ASP A 74 8.38 5.67 9.75
CA ASP A 74 9.61 5.56 10.51
C ASP A 74 9.47 4.50 11.61
N VAL A 75 10.57 3.81 11.91
CA VAL A 75 10.64 2.82 12.99
C VAL A 75 11.45 3.39 14.15
N VAL A 76 10.87 3.40 15.35
CA VAL A 76 11.54 3.82 16.59
C VAL A 76 11.56 2.65 17.57
N LYS A 77 12.76 2.24 17.99
CA LYS A 77 13.01 1.17 18.97
C LYS A 77 13.92 1.67 20.07
N GLU A 78 13.67 1.27 21.31
CA GLU A 78 14.50 1.64 22.48
C GLU A 78 14.78 3.16 22.57
N ASN A 79 13.78 3.98 22.21
CA ASN A 79 13.85 5.43 22.17
C ASN A 79 14.89 6.00 21.15
N LYS A 80 15.27 5.22 20.14
CA LYS A 80 16.14 5.62 19.02
C LYS A 80 15.41 5.47 17.68
N PHE A 81 15.63 6.43 16.79
CA PHE A 81 15.23 6.35 15.39
C PHE A 81 16.06 5.27 14.69
N CYS A 82 15.41 4.28 14.09
CA CYS A 82 16.09 3.14 13.44
C CYS A 82 16.22 3.29 11.92
N GLY A 83 15.47 4.19 11.30
CA GLY A 83 15.43 4.36 9.85
C GLY A 83 14.03 4.70 9.34
N TYR A 84 13.98 4.97 8.05
CA TYR A 84 12.76 5.11 7.27
C TYR A 84 12.48 3.78 6.55
N THR A 85 11.23 3.34 6.50
CA THR A 85 10.83 2.10 5.84
C THR A 85 9.65 2.36 4.91
N GLU A 86 9.70 1.74 3.73
CA GLU A 86 8.56 1.61 2.83
C GLU A 86 8.10 0.16 2.77
N SER A 87 6.80 -0.07 2.90
CA SER A 87 6.17 -1.38 2.72
C SER A 87 5.08 -1.31 1.67
N VAL A 88 4.85 -2.42 0.96
CA VAL A 88 3.68 -2.58 0.08
C VAL A 88 2.79 -3.66 0.68
N VAL A 89 1.53 -3.32 0.95
CA VAL A 89 0.52 -4.21 1.53
C VAL A 89 -0.54 -4.52 0.49
N ASP A 90 -0.87 -5.79 0.29
CA ASP A 90 -2.07 -6.18 -0.43
C ASP A 90 -3.27 -6.08 0.50
N VAL A 91 -4.19 -5.17 0.18
CA VAL A 91 -5.32 -4.79 1.05
C VAL A 91 -6.35 -5.92 1.12
N ASN A 92 -6.54 -6.66 0.03
CA ASN A 92 -7.54 -7.72 -0.08
C ASN A 92 -7.16 -8.95 0.75
N SER A 93 -5.90 -9.37 0.68
CA SER A 93 -5.32 -10.50 1.42
C SER A 93 -4.80 -10.11 2.81
N LYS A 94 -4.67 -8.81 3.10
CA LYS A 94 -4.17 -8.23 4.36
C LYS A 94 -2.76 -8.72 4.69
N HIS A 95 -1.88 -8.68 3.70
CA HIS A 95 -0.53 -9.21 3.79
C HIS A 95 0.50 -8.21 3.25
N GLU A 96 1.65 -8.10 3.92
CA GLU A 96 2.78 -7.30 3.46
C GLU A 96 3.52 -8.04 2.32
N VAL A 97 3.44 -7.51 1.11
CA VAL A 97 4.02 -8.11 -0.11
C VAL A 97 5.51 -7.80 -0.24
N SER A 98 5.93 -6.61 0.17
CA SER A 98 7.33 -6.21 0.18
C SER A 98 7.62 -5.17 1.26
N ARG A 99 8.89 -5.08 1.64
CA ARG A 99 9.46 -4.10 2.57
C ARG A 99 10.82 -3.65 2.07
N GLN A 100 11.11 -2.37 2.19
CA GLN A 100 12.41 -1.76 1.93
C GLN A 100 12.76 -0.82 3.08
N ASP A 101 13.81 -1.18 3.82
CA ASP A 101 14.38 -0.34 4.88
C ASP A 101 15.47 0.56 4.28
N PHE A 102 15.48 1.82 4.70
CA PHE A 102 16.44 2.84 4.27
C PHE A 102 17.27 3.29 5.48
N ASP A 103 18.55 3.59 5.22
CA ASP A 103 19.44 4.14 6.24
C ASP A 103 19.16 5.62 6.53
N THR A 104 19.88 6.19 7.50
CA THR A 104 19.70 7.58 7.93
C THR A 104 20.17 8.64 6.91
N SER A 105 20.83 8.24 5.81
CA SER A 105 21.21 9.16 4.73
C SER A 105 20.02 9.49 3.82
N CYS A 106 19.05 8.59 3.71
CA CYS A 106 17.78 8.84 3.06
C CYS A 106 16.84 9.58 4.03
N GLN A 107 16.26 10.68 3.57
CA GLN A 107 15.29 11.46 4.34
C GLN A 107 13.96 11.52 3.58
N PRO A 108 12.86 11.01 4.16
CA PRO A 108 11.53 11.13 3.58
C PRO A 108 11.01 12.57 3.67
N TYR A 109 9.93 12.86 2.94
CA TYR A 109 9.27 14.16 3.03
C TYR A 109 8.63 14.40 4.41
N LEU A 110 8.44 15.67 4.73
CA LEU A 110 7.84 16.13 5.97
C LEU A 110 6.31 16.07 5.89
N THR A 111 5.71 15.64 6.99
CA THR A 111 4.26 15.57 7.21
C THR A 111 3.91 16.39 8.45
N MET A 112 2.70 16.97 8.50
CA MET A 112 2.22 17.75 9.64
C MET A 112 1.65 16.87 10.76
#